data_AF-A0A954GAS0-F1
#
_entry.id   AF-A0A954GAS0-F1
#
_cell.length_a   1.000
_cell.length_b   1.000
_cell.length_c   1.000
_cell.angle_alpha   90.00
_cell.angle_beta   90.00
_cell.angle_gamma   90.00
#
_symmetry.space_group_name_H-M   'P 1'
#
loop_
_entity.id
_entity.type
_entity.pdbx_description
1 polymer ?
#
loop_
_entity_poly.entity_id
_entity_poly.type
_entity_poly.pdbx_seq_one_letter_code
_entity_poly.pdbx_strand_id
1 'polypeptide(L)'
;MHNAELTALASAVQRHATADKVVNTPVPELKLSCFTAPTEMTSLVYEPCLCLILQGSKEVVLAGESYRMDPAQFLLVSVDLPVDARVLEATTVQPYVGVQISLDPRVVGELLADGTTVSAPGPSERGLTVTTVDTPLLNAVK
;
A
#
# COMPACT_ATOMS: atom_id res chain seq x y z
N MET A 1 -5.40 2.68 -19.71
CA MET A 1 -6.53 1.79 -19.40
C MET A 1 -6.72 1.53 -17.89
N HIS A 2 -5.70 1.76 -17.04
CA HIS A 2 -5.78 1.54 -15.57
C HIS A 2 -6.73 2.47 -14.78
N ASN A 3 -7.11 3.64 -15.30
CA ASN A 3 -7.79 4.66 -14.48
C ASN A 3 -9.22 4.25 -14.05
N ALA A 4 -9.97 3.57 -14.93
CA ALA A 4 -11.35 3.16 -14.63
C ALA A 4 -11.39 2.03 -13.57
N GLU A 5 -10.44 1.10 -13.64
CA GLU A 5 -10.31 -0.01 -12.68
C GLU A 5 -9.88 0.51 -11.31
N LEU A 6 -8.89 1.41 -11.27
CA LEU A 6 -8.44 2.06 -10.04
C LEU A 6 -9.59 2.85 -9.39
N THR A 7 -10.37 3.58 -10.18
CA THR A 7 -11.54 4.33 -9.70
C THR A 7 -12.63 3.40 -9.16
N ALA A 8 -12.89 2.27 -9.82
CA ALA A 8 -13.87 1.29 -9.36
C ALA A 8 -13.44 0.65 -8.03
N LEU A 9 -12.16 0.31 -7.90
CA LEU A 9 -11.60 -0.23 -6.66
C LEU A 9 -11.61 0.82 -5.54
N ALA A 10 -11.24 2.08 -5.83
CA ALA A 10 -11.33 3.18 -4.88
C ALA A 10 -12.76 3.34 -4.35
N SER A 11 -13.74 3.29 -5.25
CA SER A 11 -15.17 3.35 -4.90
C SER A 11 -15.61 2.16 -4.04
N ALA A 12 -15.06 0.96 -4.29
CA ALA A 12 -15.32 -0.21 -3.47
C ALA A 12 -14.74 -0.06 -2.06
N VAL A 13 -13.49 0.36 -1.95
CA VAL A 13 -12.82 0.61 -0.67
C VAL A 13 -13.58 1.66 0.14
N GLN A 14 -14.02 2.76 -0.47
CA GLN A 14 -14.78 3.81 0.22
C GLN A 14 -16.09 3.31 0.84
N ARG A 15 -16.74 2.28 0.26
CA ARG A 15 -17.97 1.68 0.84
C ARG A 15 -17.71 0.90 2.14
N HIS A 16 -16.48 0.44 2.34
CA HIS A 16 -16.09 -0.42 3.47
C HIS A 16 -15.13 0.27 4.44
N ALA A 17 -14.49 1.36 4.01
CA ALA A 17 -13.69 2.22 4.86
C ALA A 17 -14.59 3.10 5.71
N THR A 18 -14.00 3.72 6.72
CA THR A 18 -14.62 4.85 7.41
C THR A 18 -13.72 6.05 7.25
N ALA A 19 -14.30 7.24 7.20
CA ALA A 19 -13.56 8.48 7.09
C ALA A 19 -12.52 8.64 8.21
N ASP A 20 -11.36 9.15 7.81
CA ASP A 20 -10.23 9.57 8.62
C ASP A 20 -9.64 8.48 9.52
N LYS A 21 -9.68 7.22 9.05
CA LYS A 21 -9.01 6.12 9.74
C LYS A 21 -8.59 4.98 8.82
N VAL A 22 -7.65 4.20 9.35
CA VAL A 22 -7.36 2.84 8.88
C VAL A 22 -8.33 1.89 9.59
N VAL A 23 -8.97 1.01 8.85
CA VAL A 23 -9.89 -0.01 9.37
C VAL A 23 -9.41 -1.41 9.01
N ASN A 24 -9.55 -2.32 9.96
CA ASN A 24 -9.43 -3.75 9.69
C ASN A 24 -10.69 -4.24 8.97
N THR A 25 -10.53 -5.28 8.15
CA THR A 25 -11.66 -5.94 7.49
C THR A 25 -11.89 -7.33 8.08
N PRO A 26 -12.99 -8.03 7.74
CA PRO A 26 -13.15 -9.44 8.06
C PRO A 26 -12.08 -10.35 7.45
N VAL A 27 -11.33 -9.86 6.44
CA VAL A 27 -10.13 -10.51 5.92
C VAL A 27 -8.94 -10.00 6.75
N PRO A 28 -8.33 -10.83 7.62
CA PRO A 28 -7.39 -10.35 8.63
C PRO A 28 -6.18 -9.59 8.07
N GLU A 29 -5.69 -10.00 6.90
CA GLU A 29 -4.50 -9.45 6.27
C GLU A 29 -4.78 -8.14 5.51
N LEU A 30 -6.06 -7.80 5.30
CA LEU A 30 -6.51 -6.66 4.52
C LEU A 30 -6.96 -5.51 5.42
N LYS A 31 -6.33 -4.35 5.24
CA LYS A 31 -6.70 -3.08 5.86
C LYS A 31 -7.07 -2.06 4.79
N LEU A 32 -8.06 -1.24 5.11
CA LEU A 32 -8.55 -0.18 4.23
C LEU A 32 -8.32 1.16 4.91
N SER A 33 -8.00 2.20 4.13
CA SER A 33 -7.77 3.54 4.65
C SER A 33 -8.47 4.56 3.79
N CYS A 34 -9.16 5.49 4.46
CA CYS A 34 -9.80 6.64 3.82
C CYS A 34 -9.56 7.87 4.67
N PHE A 35 -9.01 8.93 4.10
CA PHE A 35 -8.78 10.20 4.78
C PHE A 35 -9.32 11.35 3.92
N THR A 36 -10.03 12.28 4.54
CA THR A 36 -10.71 13.40 3.88
C THR A 36 -9.94 14.72 3.99
N ALA A 37 -8.78 14.71 4.64
CA ALA A 37 -7.82 15.80 4.71
C ALA A 37 -6.39 15.25 4.83
N PRO A 38 -5.35 16.06 4.49
CA PRO A 38 -3.97 15.68 4.76
C PRO A 38 -3.75 15.43 6.25
N THR A 39 -2.85 14.51 6.59
CA THR A 39 -2.55 14.19 7.99
C THR A 39 -1.22 14.80 8.41
N GLU A 40 -1.04 14.95 9.73
CA GLU A 40 0.29 15.21 10.28
C GLU A 40 1.22 14.01 10.08
N MET A 41 2.52 14.27 10.14
CA MET A 41 3.53 13.22 10.10
C MET A 41 3.44 12.38 11.38
N THR A 42 3.25 11.07 11.23
CA THR A 42 3.11 10.14 12.34
C THR A 42 4.10 8.99 12.23
N SER A 43 4.80 8.69 13.32
CA SER A 43 5.72 7.55 13.40
C SER A 43 4.97 6.24 13.60
N LEU A 44 5.33 5.21 12.84
CA LEU A 44 4.78 3.85 12.95
C LEU A 44 5.82 2.81 12.53
N VAL A 45 5.54 1.54 12.84
CA VAL A 45 6.31 0.41 12.29
C VAL A 45 5.46 -0.23 11.19
N TYR A 46 6.00 -0.29 9.97
CA TYR A 46 5.43 -1.16 8.96
C TYR A 46 5.96 -2.57 9.18
N GLU A 47 5.06 -3.51 9.41
CA GLU A 47 5.29 -4.93 9.19
C GLU A 47 5.30 -5.24 7.68
N PRO A 48 5.85 -6.38 7.24
CA PRO A 48 5.86 -6.75 5.82
C PRO A 48 4.47 -6.64 5.20
N CYS A 49 4.36 -5.81 4.17
CA CYS A 49 3.08 -5.48 3.56
C CYS A 49 3.24 -4.86 2.17
N LEU A 50 2.14 -4.87 1.44
CA LEU A 50 1.94 -4.09 0.23
C LEU A 50 0.90 -3.01 0.51
N CYS A 51 1.27 -1.74 0.32
CA CYS A 51 0.35 -0.60 0.45
C CYS A 51 0.11 0.03 -0.92
N LEU A 52 -1.09 -0.08 -1.48
CA LEU A 52 -1.49 0.46 -2.78
C LEU A 52 -2.28 1.78 -2.61
N ILE A 53 -1.92 2.81 -3.37
CA ILE A 53 -2.66 4.08 -3.41
C ILE A 53 -3.65 4.05 -4.57
N LEU A 54 -4.93 4.24 -4.24
CA LEU A 54 -6.02 4.27 -5.21
C LEU A 54 -6.46 5.70 -5.54
N GLN A 55 -6.36 6.61 -4.57
CA GLN A 55 -6.69 8.03 -4.72
C GLN A 55 -5.90 8.87 -3.72
N GLY A 56 -5.57 10.12 -4.09
CA GLY A 56 -4.73 10.99 -3.27
C GLY A 56 -3.26 10.57 -3.32
N SER A 57 -2.47 11.08 -2.37
CA SER A 57 -1.05 10.70 -2.26
C SER A 57 -0.61 10.58 -0.81
N LYS A 58 0.44 9.77 -0.60
CA LYS A 58 1.04 9.50 0.71
C LYS A 58 2.54 9.72 0.65
N GLU A 59 3.11 10.18 1.76
CA GLU A 59 4.55 10.21 1.98
C GLU A 59 4.92 9.20 3.06
N VAL A 60 6.02 8.50 2.84
CA VAL A 60 6.68 7.65 3.84
C VAL A 60 8.14 8.07 3.91
N VAL A 61 8.66 8.29 5.12
CA VAL A 61 10.04 8.66 5.38
C VAL A 61 10.73 7.51 6.09
N LEU A 62 11.83 7.03 5.51
CA LEU A 62 12.68 5.98 6.09
C LEU A 62 14.11 6.50 6.18
N ALA A 63 14.67 6.55 7.39
CA ALA A 63 16.04 7.01 7.64
C ALA A 63 16.37 8.38 7.01
N GLY A 64 15.39 9.31 7.01
CA GLY A 64 15.54 10.66 6.45
C GLY A 64 15.31 10.77 4.94
N GLU A 65 15.04 9.66 4.25
CA GLU A 65 14.67 9.67 2.84
C GLU A 65 13.16 9.62 2.67
N SER A 66 12.62 10.50 1.82
CA SER A 66 11.18 10.58 1.54
C SER A 66 10.80 9.78 0.29
N TYR A 67 9.75 9.00 0.43
CA TYR A 67 9.12 8.17 -0.59
C TYR A 67 7.68 8.67 -0.78
N ARG A 68 7.44 9.40 -1.86
CA ARG A 68 6.08 9.79 -2.26
C ARG A 68 5.42 8.68 -3.08
N MET A 69 4.16 8.43 -2.77
CA MET A 69 3.30 7.46 -3.44
C MET A 69 2.08 8.19 -3.98
N ASP A 70 1.96 8.22 -5.31
CA ASP A 70 0.83 8.74 -6.06
C ASP A 70 -0.15 7.61 -6.45
N PRO A 71 -1.35 7.91 -6.97
CA PRO A 71 -2.30 6.87 -7.38
C PRO A 71 -1.68 5.89 -8.38
N ALA A 72 -2.09 4.62 -8.28
CA ALA A 72 -1.52 3.51 -9.05
C ALA A 72 -0.06 3.17 -8.70
N GLN A 73 0.46 3.67 -7.58
CA GLN A 73 1.72 3.20 -7.01
C GLN A 73 1.47 2.41 -5.74
N PHE A 74 2.36 1.46 -5.47
CA PHE A 74 2.39 0.74 -4.21
C PHE A 74 3.77 0.77 -3.56
N LEU A 75 3.75 0.68 -2.24
CA LEU A 75 4.91 0.47 -1.39
C LEU A 75 4.97 -0.99 -1.04
N LEU A 76 6.09 -1.64 -1.31
CA LEU A 76 6.40 -2.96 -0.80
C LEU A 76 7.37 -2.83 0.36
N VAL A 77 6.99 -3.37 1.51
CA VAL A 77 7.81 -3.48 2.71
C VAL A 77 8.05 -4.97 2.96
N SER A 78 9.31 -5.39 3.06
CA SER A 78 9.69 -6.80 3.17
C SER A 78 10.17 -7.21 4.56
N VAL A 79 10.43 -6.24 5.44
CA VAL A 79 10.89 -6.42 6.82
C VAL A 79 10.25 -5.36 7.72
N ASP A 80 10.29 -5.57 9.03
CA ASP A 80 9.80 -4.55 9.97
C ASP A 80 10.64 -3.27 9.88
N LEU A 81 9.99 -2.15 9.54
CA LEU A 81 10.67 -0.86 9.37
C LEU A 81 9.99 0.25 10.18
N PRO A 82 10.73 0.96 11.04
CA PRO A 82 10.25 2.21 11.61
C PRO A 82 10.25 3.29 10.52
N VAL A 83 9.10 3.90 10.31
CA VAL A 83 8.92 4.98 9.34
C VAL A 83 8.10 6.11 9.94
N ASP A 84 8.22 7.29 9.34
CA ASP A 84 7.23 8.35 9.51
C ASP A 84 6.34 8.38 8.26
N ALA A 85 5.03 8.58 8.42
CA ALA A 85 4.14 8.65 7.27
C ALA A 85 3.07 9.73 7.43
N ARG A 86 2.62 10.28 6.30
CA ARG A 86 1.46 11.17 6.22
C ARG A 86 0.71 11.05 4.91
N VAL A 87 -0.59 11.34 4.94
CA VAL A 87 -1.37 11.64 3.74
C VAL A 87 -1.04 13.07 3.29
N LEU A 88 -0.65 13.23 2.03
CA LEU A 88 -0.30 14.52 1.43
C LEU A 88 -1.50 15.20 0.78
N GLU A 89 -2.28 14.45 -0.01
CA GLU A 89 -3.38 14.97 -0.81
C GLU A 89 -4.67 14.23 -0.49
N ALA A 90 -5.61 14.96 0.13
CA ALA A 90 -6.95 14.49 0.43
C ALA A 90 -7.89 15.69 0.66
N THR A 91 -9.13 15.55 0.21
CA THR A 91 -10.22 16.49 0.51
C THR A 91 -11.52 15.71 0.73
N THR A 92 -12.57 16.35 1.22
CA THR A 92 -13.89 15.71 1.38
C THR A 92 -14.48 15.25 0.03
N VAL A 93 -14.18 15.96 -1.06
CA VAL A 93 -14.67 15.62 -2.42
C VAL A 93 -13.78 14.57 -3.09
N GLN A 94 -12.48 14.61 -2.79
CA GLN A 94 -11.48 13.69 -3.32
C GLN A 94 -10.61 13.17 -2.17
N PRO A 95 -11.10 12.19 -1.38
CA PRO A 95 -10.36 11.66 -0.24
C PRO A 95 -9.13 10.87 -0.68
N TYR A 96 -8.14 10.76 0.20
CA TYR A 96 -7.13 9.72 0.07
C TYR A 96 -7.78 8.35 0.28
N VAL A 97 -7.42 7.38 -0.57
CA VAL A 97 -7.90 6.01 -0.49
C VAL A 97 -6.74 5.06 -0.70
N GLY A 98 -6.50 4.19 0.28
CA GLY A 98 -5.41 3.22 0.26
C GLY A 98 -5.85 1.84 0.72
N VAL A 99 -5.20 0.83 0.15
CA VAL A 99 -5.33 -0.58 0.53
C VAL A 99 -4.00 -1.06 1.07
N GLN A 100 -4.02 -1.80 2.18
CA GLN A 100 -2.84 -2.45 2.71
C GLN A 100 -3.11 -3.96 2.85
N ILE A 101 -2.22 -4.77 2.28
CA ILE A 101 -2.23 -6.23 2.38
C ILE A 101 -0.98 -6.63 3.17
N SER A 102 -1.19 -7.30 4.29
CA SER A 102 -0.11 -7.83 5.12
C SER A 102 0.47 -9.06 4.44
N LEU A 103 1.80 -9.17 4.42
CA LEU A 103 2.52 -10.27 3.79
C LEU A 103 3.15 -11.12 4.88
N ASP A 104 2.79 -12.41 4.94
CA ASP A 104 3.50 -13.36 5.78
C ASP A 104 4.72 -13.90 5.01
N PRO A 105 5.97 -13.65 5.47
CA PRO A 105 7.16 -14.18 4.85
C PRO A 105 7.16 -15.71 4.72
N ARG A 106 6.43 -16.42 5.59
CA ARG A 106 6.25 -17.88 5.52
C ARG A 106 5.46 -18.28 4.29
N VAL A 107 4.31 -17.63 4.07
CA VAL A 107 3.46 -17.86 2.89
C VAL A 107 4.24 -17.52 1.62
N VAL A 108 4.99 -16.42 1.62
CA VAL A 108 5.87 -16.09 0.49
C VAL A 108 6.91 -17.18 0.27
N GLY A 109 7.55 -17.67 1.32
CA GLY A 109 8.53 -18.77 1.24
C GLY A 109 7.95 -20.08 0.69
N GLU A 110 6.73 -20.43 1.09
CA GLU A 110 6.01 -21.60 0.57
C GLU A 110 5.72 -21.46 -0.93
N LEU A 111 5.23 -20.30 -1.37
CA LEU A 111 4.99 -20.02 -2.79
C LEU A 111 6.27 -20.11 -3.64
N LEU A 112 7.40 -19.69 -3.10
CA LEU A 112 8.70 -19.82 -3.75
C LEU A 112 9.15 -21.28 -3.84
N ALA A 113 8.92 -22.07 -2.79
CA ALA A 113 9.24 -23.50 -2.76
C ALA A 113 8.40 -24.32 -3.75
N ASP A 114 7.14 -23.92 -3.99
CA ASP A 114 6.19 -24.59 -4.89
C ASP A 114 6.44 -24.33 -6.39
N GLY A 115 7.60 -23.76 -6.74
CA GLY A 115 8.05 -23.63 -8.13
C GLY A 115 7.79 -22.27 -8.77
N THR A 116 7.50 -21.24 -7.98
CA THR A 116 7.53 -19.85 -8.48
C THR A 116 8.96 -19.50 -8.90
N THR A 117 9.19 -19.40 -10.21
CA THR A 117 10.50 -19.01 -10.74
C THR A 117 10.71 -17.52 -10.49
N VAL A 118 11.66 -17.19 -9.63
CA VAL A 118 12.11 -15.81 -9.42
C VAL A 118 13.45 -15.63 -10.13
N SER A 119 13.61 -14.53 -10.86
CA SER A 119 14.93 -14.16 -11.39
C SER A 119 15.94 -14.04 -10.25
N ALA A 120 17.22 -14.33 -10.53
CA ALA A 120 18.28 -14.22 -9.53
C ALA A 120 18.19 -12.86 -8.81
N PRO A 121 18.25 -12.84 -7.47
CA PRO A 121 18.11 -11.59 -6.73
C PRO A 121 19.21 -10.61 -7.17
N GLY A 122 18.80 -9.41 -7.57
CA GLY A 122 19.70 -8.27 -7.66
C GLY A 122 20.22 -7.90 -6.25
N PRO A 123 21.17 -6.95 -6.14
CA PRO A 123 21.63 -6.49 -4.84
C PRO A 123 20.44 -6.05 -3.97
N SER A 124 20.34 -6.63 -2.77
CA SER A 124 19.33 -6.27 -1.79
C SER A 124 19.76 -4.97 -1.13
N GLU A 125 19.21 -3.85 -1.58
CA GLU A 125 19.66 -2.55 -1.07
C GLU A 125 18.74 -2.01 0.04
N ARG A 126 17.43 -2.29 0.01
CA ARG A 126 16.46 -1.71 0.97
C ARG A 126 15.29 -2.64 1.26
N GLY A 127 14.82 -2.63 2.51
CA GLY A 127 13.60 -3.35 2.94
C GLY A 127 12.28 -2.71 2.49
N LEU A 128 12.37 -1.63 1.70
CA LEU A 128 11.26 -0.81 1.25
C LEU A 128 11.49 -0.37 -0.19
N THR A 129 10.46 -0.44 -1.03
CA THR A 129 10.50 0.08 -2.40
C THR A 129 9.13 0.61 -2.82
N VAL A 130 9.12 1.62 -3.71
CA VAL A 130 7.92 2.15 -4.35
C VAL A 130 7.96 1.81 -5.83
N THR A 131 6.87 1.26 -6.36
CA THR A 131 6.75 0.98 -7.79
C THR A 131 5.31 1.16 -8.27
N THR A 132 5.14 1.23 -9.59
CA THR A 132 3.84 1.35 -10.23
C THR A 132 3.14 0.00 -10.26
N VAL A 133 1.84 -0.02 -9.95
CA VAL A 133 0.99 -1.21 -10.07
C VAL A 133 0.85 -1.60 -11.54
N ASP A 134 0.96 -2.89 -11.84
CA ASP A 134 0.64 -3.44 -13.15
C ASP A 134 -0.78 -4.02 -13.16
N THR A 135 -1.28 -4.39 -14.35
CA THR A 135 -2.64 -4.94 -14.49
C THR A 135 -2.84 -6.24 -13.70
N PRO A 136 -1.90 -7.21 -13.70
CA PRO A 136 -2.01 -8.42 -12.89
C PRO A 136 -2.20 -8.13 -11.40
N LEU A 137 -1.38 -7.25 -10.82
CA LEU A 137 -1.49 -6.91 -9.42
C LEU A 137 -2.77 -6.14 -9.12
N LEU A 138 -3.18 -5.20 -9.97
CA LEU A 138 -4.44 -4.48 -9.78
C LEU A 138 -5.65 -5.43 -9.79
N ASN A 139 -5.65 -6.44 -10.66
CA ASN A 139 -6.69 -7.47 -10.71
C ASN A 139 -6.69 -8.39 -9.47
N ALA A 140 -5.53 -8.66 -8.88
CA ALA A 140 -5.43 -9.49 -7.67
C ALA A 140 -6.02 -8.80 -6.42
N VAL A 141 -6.10 -7.47 -6.42
CA VAL A 141 -6.63 -6.68 -5.28
C VAL A 141 -8.13 -6.36 -5.43
N LYS A 142 -8.72 -6.62 -6.60
CA LYS A 142 -10.12 -6.32 -6.92
C LYS A 142 -11.10 -7.37 -6.36
#